data_AF-A0A093ZF83-F1
#
_entry.id   AF-A0A093ZF83-F1
#
_cell.length_a   1.000
_cell.length_b   1.000
_cell.length_c   1.000
_cell.angle_alpha   90.00
_cell.angle_beta   90.00
_cell.angle_gamma   90.00
#
_symmetry.space_group_name_H-M   'P 1'
#
loop_
_entity.id
_entity.type
_entity.pdbx_description
1 polymer ?
#
loop_
_entity_poly.entity_id
_entity_poly.type
_entity_poly.pdbx_seq_one_letter_code
_entity_poly.pdbx_strand_id
1 'polypeptide(L)'
;MLFTPMKVAIAMYAIGTTATAVTCFAKDGHAGDVTGTYVLTGVYQNAPHCESAAWVSTTSSSSCVWIKGDSAERKWSTQTNDFPVNIFQDVGYNSKLKEAAC
;
A
#
# COMPACT_ATOMS: atom_id res chain seq x y z
N MET A 1 13.38 31.05 -9.65
CA MET A 1 13.52 29.62 -9.99
C MET A 1 12.83 28.85 -8.87
N LEU A 2 11.64 28.29 -9.12
CA LEU A 2 10.87 27.56 -8.11
C LEU A 2 11.52 26.18 -7.90
N PHE A 3 12.07 25.94 -6.72
CA PHE A 3 12.50 24.63 -6.27
C PHE A 3 11.27 23.80 -5.91
N THR A 4 10.94 22.81 -6.73
CA THR A 4 10.00 21.76 -6.35
C THR A 4 10.68 20.89 -5.28
N PRO A 5 10.12 20.74 -4.07
CA PRO A 5 10.65 19.79 -3.12
C PRO A 5 10.37 18.38 -3.67
N MET A 6 11.41 17.72 -4.18
CA MET A 6 11.37 16.28 -4.38
C MET A 6 11.11 15.66 -3.01
N LYS A 7 9.92 15.10 -2.81
CA LYS A 7 9.63 14.23 -1.66
C LYS A 7 10.44 12.97 -1.86
N VAL A 8 11.69 12.99 -1.41
CA VAL A 8 12.56 11.81 -1.33
C VAL A 8 11.89 10.89 -0.30
N ALA A 9 11.25 9.83 -0.78
CA ALA A 9 10.82 8.73 0.05
C ALA A 9 12.09 8.03 0.56
N ILE A 10 12.50 8.37 1.78
CA ILE A 10 13.58 7.69 2.48
C ILE A 10 13.04 6.30 2.84
N ALA A 11 13.46 5.29 2.07
CA ALA A 11 13.29 3.89 2.42
C ALA A 11 14.14 3.61 3.67
N MET A 12 13.54 3.75 4.86
CA MET A 12 14.18 3.31 6.10
C MET A 12 14.26 1.79 6.09
N TYR A 13 15.47 1.29 5.85
CA TYR A 13 15.84 -0.11 5.99
C TYR A 13 15.69 -0.50 7.48
N ALA A 14 14.61 -1.19 7.82
CA ALA A 14 14.43 -1.80 9.13
C ALA A 14 14.65 -3.31 9.03
N ILE A 15 15.59 -3.77 9.85
CA ILE A 15 16.23 -5.08 9.88
C ILE A 15 15.23 -6.17 10.33
N GLY A 16 15.22 -7.32 9.65
CA GLY A 16 15.01 -8.62 10.30
C GLY A 16 13.69 -9.38 10.07
N THR A 17 12.66 -8.78 9.49
CA THR A 17 11.39 -9.49 9.23
C THR A 17 10.96 -9.27 7.80
N THR A 18 10.64 -10.36 7.11
CA THR A 18 10.11 -10.38 5.75
C THR A 18 9.01 -9.33 5.58
N ALA A 19 9.25 -8.35 4.72
CA ALA A 19 8.49 -7.11 4.67
C ALA A 19 7.80 -6.98 3.32
N THR A 20 6.46 -7.04 3.29
CA THR A 20 5.71 -6.61 2.10
C THR A 20 5.79 -5.09 2.01
N ALA A 21 6.37 -4.59 0.93
CA ALA A 21 6.42 -3.16 0.62
C ALA A 21 5.27 -2.80 -0.31
N VAL A 22 4.35 -1.95 0.14
CA VAL A 22 3.21 -1.44 -0.64
C VAL A 22 3.51 -0.02 -1.10
N THR A 23 3.36 0.23 -2.39
CA THR A 23 3.39 1.57 -2.99
C THR A 23 1.98 1.99 -3.35
N CYS A 24 1.58 3.16 -2.86
CA CYS A 24 0.28 3.77 -3.09
C CYS A 24 0.37 4.87 -4.14
N PHE A 25 -0.67 4.99 -4.96
CA PHE A 25 -0.75 5.96 -6.05
C PHE A 25 -2.01 6.82 -5.94
N ALA A 26 -1.88 8.09 -6.32
CA ALA A 26 -2.95 9.09 -6.26
C ALA A 26 -4.00 8.97 -7.37
N LYS A 27 -3.86 8.00 -8.28
CA LYS A 27 -4.81 7.73 -9.37
C LYS A 27 -4.93 6.25 -9.64
N ASP A 28 -6.03 5.88 -10.29
CA ASP A 28 -6.29 4.54 -10.77
C ASP A 28 -5.25 4.04 -11.78
N GLY A 29 -5.12 2.72 -11.85
CA GLY A 29 -4.20 2.04 -12.76
C GLY A 29 -2.72 2.37 -12.52
N HIS A 30 -2.36 2.84 -11.32
CA HIS A 30 -1.00 3.27 -10.97
C HIS A 30 -0.45 4.42 -11.85
N ALA A 31 -1.35 5.17 -12.50
CA ALA A 31 -0.99 6.23 -13.44
C ALA A 31 -0.74 7.60 -12.76
N GLY A 32 -0.87 7.68 -11.45
CA GLY A 32 -0.70 8.90 -10.66
C GLY A 32 0.63 8.95 -9.91
N ASP A 33 0.89 10.08 -9.26
CA ASP A 33 2.06 10.21 -8.39
C ASP A 33 1.98 9.22 -7.22
N VAL A 34 3.15 8.74 -6.80
CA VAL A 34 3.28 7.94 -5.58
C VAL A 34 2.93 8.82 -4.38
N THR A 35 1.89 8.44 -3.63
CA THR A 35 1.47 9.15 -2.41
C THR A 35 2.24 8.68 -1.18
N GLY A 36 2.73 7.45 -1.21
CA GLY A 36 3.60 6.89 -0.17
C GLY A 36 4.00 5.44 -0.44
N THR A 37 5.03 5.01 0.27
CA THR A 37 5.46 3.61 0.32
C THR A 37 5.46 3.15 1.77
N TYR A 38 4.86 1.99 2.02
CA TYR A 38 4.60 1.44 3.35
C TYR A 38 5.24 0.07 3.46
N VAL A 39 5.98 -0.15 4.55
CA VAL A 39 6.47 -1.47 4.92
C VAL A 39 5.48 -2.07 5.91
N LEU A 40 4.77 -3.12 5.51
CA LEU A 40 3.70 -3.70 6.34
C LEU A 40 4.27 -4.57 7.48
N THR A 41 3.65 -4.49 8.66
CA THR A 41 4.20 -5.08 9.90
C THR A 41 3.15 -5.77 10.79
N GLY A 42 1.99 -6.18 10.26
CA GLY A 42 0.90 -6.74 11.10
C GLY A 42 -0.10 -5.72 11.65
N VAL A 43 0.25 -4.44 11.66
CA VAL A 43 -0.57 -3.34 12.22
C VAL A 43 -1.06 -2.43 11.12
N TYR A 44 -2.28 -1.87 11.25
CA TYR A 44 -2.80 -0.89 10.31
C TYR A 44 -1.99 0.40 10.33
N GLN A 45 -1.53 0.80 9.16
CA GLN A 45 -0.86 2.07 8.90
C GLN A 45 -1.79 2.96 8.08
N ASN A 46 -1.85 4.26 8.40
CA ASN A 46 -2.67 5.20 7.63
C ASN A 46 -2.02 5.45 6.27
N ALA A 47 -2.81 5.29 5.19
CA ALA A 47 -2.37 5.50 3.82
C ALA A 47 -3.30 6.49 3.08
N PRO A 48 -3.31 7.77 3.49
CA PRO A 48 -4.22 8.75 2.91
C PRO A 48 -3.96 8.92 1.40
N HIS A 49 -5.03 9.09 0.63
CA HIS A 49 -4.97 9.29 -0.83
C HIS A 49 -4.34 8.11 -1.63
N CYS A 50 -4.34 6.88 -1.09
CA CYS A 50 -4.00 5.65 -1.81
C CYS A 50 -5.17 5.11 -2.67
N GLU A 51 -5.31 5.55 -3.93
CA GLU A 51 -6.41 5.15 -4.83
C GLU A 51 -6.17 3.81 -5.52
N SER A 52 -4.90 3.52 -5.84
CA SER A 52 -4.44 2.21 -6.28
C SER A 52 -3.15 1.84 -5.56
N ALA A 53 -2.87 0.54 -5.47
CA ALA A 53 -1.71 0.05 -4.73
C ALA A 53 -1.05 -1.12 -5.43
N ALA A 54 0.28 -1.11 -5.49
CA ALA A 54 1.09 -2.24 -5.93
C ALA A 54 2.04 -2.64 -4.80
N TRP A 55 2.45 -3.89 -4.74
CA TRP A 55 3.38 -4.34 -3.71
C TRP A 55 4.35 -5.39 -4.21
N VAL A 56 5.48 -5.43 -3.51
CA VAL A 56 6.48 -6.48 -3.66
C VAL A 56 6.57 -7.20 -2.33
N SER A 57 6.35 -8.51 -2.37
CA SER A 57 6.57 -9.37 -1.22
C SER A 57 7.77 -10.27 -1.46
N THR A 58 8.63 -10.36 -0.45
CA THR A 58 9.71 -11.36 -0.39
C THR A 58 9.26 -12.63 0.34
N THR A 59 8.00 -12.72 0.78
CA THR A 59 7.46 -13.91 1.45
C THR A 59 6.87 -14.92 0.48
N SER A 60 7.24 -16.20 0.66
CA SER A 60 6.54 -17.33 0.05
C SER A 60 5.28 -17.75 0.84
N SER A 61 4.93 -17.02 1.91
CA SER A 61 3.85 -17.36 2.83
C SER A 61 2.47 -16.93 2.32
N SER A 62 1.42 -17.58 2.80
CA SER A 62 0.00 -17.24 2.61
C SER A 62 -0.41 -15.96 3.37
N SER A 63 0.35 -14.89 3.17
CA SER A 63 0.08 -13.55 3.69
C SER A 63 -0.79 -12.76 2.72
N CYS A 64 -1.65 -11.91 3.26
CA CYS A 64 -2.51 -10.99 2.53
C CYS A 64 -2.21 -9.54 2.92
N VAL A 65 -2.25 -8.65 1.94
CA VAL A 65 -2.36 -7.20 2.14
C VAL A 65 -3.82 -6.87 2.39
N TRP A 66 -4.11 -6.32 3.56
CA TRP A 66 -5.43 -5.87 3.96
C TRP A 66 -5.53 -4.36 3.83
N ILE A 67 -6.55 -3.88 3.12
CA ILE A 67 -6.84 -2.47 2.93
C ILE A 67 -8.23 -2.19 3.48
N LYS A 68 -8.30 -1.31 4.47
CA LYS A 68 -9.53 -0.88 5.11
C LYS A 68 -9.76 0.60 4.85
N GLY A 69 -10.94 0.99 4.38
CA GLY A 69 -11.39 2.38 4.39
C GLY A 69 -12.52 2.60 5.39
N ASP A 70 -13.24 3.70 5.25
CA ASP A 70 -14.35 4.06 6.16
C ASP A 70 -15.58 3.16 5.97
N SER A 71 -15.77 2.61 4.77
CA SER A 71 -16.99 1.87 4.39
C SER A 71 -16.81 0.36 4.36
N ALA A 72 -15.60 -0.13 4.06
CA ALA A 72 -15.35 -1.56 3.94
C ALA A 72 -13.87 -1.93 4.18
N GLU A 73 -13.61 -3.23 4.15
CA GLU A 73 -12.27 -3.80 4.17
C GLU A 73 -12.16 -4.89 3.11
N ARG A 74 -11.02 -4.92 2.42
CA ARG A 74 -10.69 -5.94 1.42
C ARG A 74 -9.26 -6.44 1.60
N LYS A 75 -9.00 -7.63 1.08
CA LYS A 75 -7.69 -8.29 1.16
C LYS A 75 -7.27 -8.85 -0.17
N TRP A 76 -5.96 -8.84 -0.41
CA TRP A 76 -5.34 -9.41 -1.59
C TRP A 76 -4.13 -10.23 -1.19
N SER A 77 -3.84 -11.30 -1.93
CA SER A 77 -2.63 -12.08 -1.71
C SER A 77 -1.39 -11.20 -1.88
N THR A 78 -0.41 -11.36 -0.98
CA THR A 78 0.91 -10.72 -1.12
C THR A 78 1.66 -11.16 -2.39
N GLN A 79 1.23 -12.25 -3.02
CA GLN A 79 1.77 -12.77 -4.30
C GLN A 79 0.89 -12.46 -5.52
N THR A 80 -0.10 -11.58 -5.39
CA THR A 80 -0.93 -11.23 -6.54
C THR A 80 -0.12 -10.47 -7.59
N ASN A 81 -0.45 -10.70 -8.86
CA ASN A 81 -0.10 -9.82 -9.97
C ASN A 81 -1.31 -8.97 -10.42
N ASP A 82 -2.49 -9.26 -9.86
CA ASP A 82 -3.71 -8.49 -10.03
C ASP A 82 -3.82 -7.49 -8.88
N PHE A 83 -3.25 -6.31 -9.11
CA PHE A 83 -3.17 -5.25 -8.12
C PHE A 83 -4.47 -4.45 -8.09
N PRO A 84 -4.92 -4.05 -6.90
CA PRO A 84 -6.16 -3.31 -6.78
C PRO A 84 -6.04 -1.91 -7.39
N VAL A 85 -7.01 -1.62 -8.25
CA VAL A 85 -7.30 -0.32 -8.85
C VAL A 85 -8.68 0.13 -8.36
N ASN A 86 -8.92 1.43 -8.21
CA ASN A 86 -10.17 1.98 -7.66
C ASN A 86 -10.47 1.57 -6.21
N ILE A 87 -9.43 1.39 -5.37
CA ILE A 87 -9.57 0.97 -3.96
C ILE A 87 -10.59 1.84 -3.23
N PHE A 88 -10.61 3.15 -3.50
CA PHE A 88 -11.49 4.09 -2.81
C PHE A 88 -12.96 4.03 -3.18
N GLN A 89 -13.29 3.60 -4.40
CA GLN A 89 -14.69 3.29 -4.74
C GLN A 89 -15.18 2.08 -3.92
N ASP A 90 -14.27 1.16 -3.62
CA ASP A 90 -14.58 -0.09 -2.97
C ASP A 90 -14.56 -0.06 -1.44
N VAL A 91 -13.70 0.77 -0.81
CA VAL A 91 -13.53 0.79 0.66
C VAL A 91 -13.67 2.16 1.34
N GLY A 92 -13.62 3.28 0.62
CA GLY A 92 -13.75 4.65 1.15
C GLY A 92 -12.42 5.38 1.45
N TYR A 93 -12.44 6.73 1.44
CA TYR A 93 -11.29 7.63 1.27
C TYR A 93 -10.19 7.64 2.37
N ASN A 94 -10.46 7.24 3.62
CA ASN A 94 -9.43 7.14 4.67
C ASN A 94 -8.83 5.73 4.76
N SER A 95 -8.03 5.34 3.77
CA SER A 95 -7.50 3.97 3.72
C SER A 95 -6.37 3.71 4.73
N LYS A 96 -6.38 2.50 5.27
CA LYS A 96 -5.37 1.94 6.17
C LYS A 96 -4.92 0.58 5.65
N LEU A 97 -3.63 0.27 5.81
CA LEU A 97 -2.98 -0.92 5.25
C LEU A 97 -2.34 -1.78 6.35
N LYS A 98 -2.46 -3.10 6.28
CA LYS A 98 -1.66 -4.04 7.08
C LYS A 98 -1.33 -5.30 6.29
N GLU A 99 -0.32 -6.04 6.72
CA GLU A 99 -0.08 -7.43 6.28
C GLU A 99 -0.54 -8.37 7.38
N ALA A 100 -1.34 -9.39 7.05
CA ALA A 100 -1.72 -10.43 8.00
C ALA A 100 -1.99 -11.73 7.22
N ALA A 101 -2.23 -12.85 7.91
CA ALA A 101 -2.66 -14.08 7.24
C ALA A 101 -3.89 -13.82 6.35
N CYS A 102 -3.92 -14.50 5.20
CA CYS A 102 -5.15 -14.70 4.45
C CYS A 102 -6.11 -15.60 5.26
#